data_AF-A0A7S3WB74-F1
#
_entry.id   AF-A0A7S3WB74-F1
#
_cell.length_a   1.000
_cell.length_b   1.000
_cell.length_c   1.000
_cell.angle_alpha   90.00
_cell.angle_beta   90.00
_cell.angle_gamma   90.00
#
_symmetry.space_group_name_H-M   'P 1'
#
loop_
_entity.id
_entity.type
_entity.pdbx_description
1 polymer ?
#
loop_
_entity_poly.entity_id
_entity_poly.type
_entity_poly.pdbx_seq_one_letter_code
_entity_poly.pdbx_strand_id
1 'polypeptide(L)'
;SESRVSAMAGGASILLGGVLALPCRYRARVAYDGGGYAGMQYQPNAPTIQGALERVLAQRSQTSGVRVVSAGRTDAGVHARGQTVHFELGKEYEPTELERTFSRLLPPDVAVSHVERADERDAQGRQWHATYWATGKLYTYRLHSGQSPMDPMERLYRYHAFNLPLDLDVMAQAAAIFEGEHDFGAFANTPRGSS
;
A
#
# COMPACT_ATOMS: atom_id res chain seq x y z
N SER A 1 -1.72 23.39 39.67
CA SER A 1 -0.51 22.63 39.38
C SER A 1 -0.63 22.09 37.96
N GLU A 2 0.06 22.77 37.06
CA GLU A 2 0.18 22.40 35.65
C GLU A 2 0.98 21.10 35.52
N SER A 3 0.65 20.26 34.54
CA SER A 3 1.62 19.85 33.51
C SER A 3 0.96 18.93 32.49
N ARG A 4 0.81 19.46 31.26
CA ARG A 4 0.65 18.73 30.02
C ARG A 4 1.91 17.88 29.77
N VAL A 5 1.76 16.64 29.31
CA VAL A 5 2.87 15.91 28.67
C VAL A 5 2.71 16.03 27.16
N SER A 6 3.61 16.84 26.60
CA SER A 6 3.80 17.13 25.18
C SER A 6 4.51 15.97 24.49
N ALA A 7 4.22 15.82 23.19
CA ALA A 7 4.94 14.99 22.25
C ALA A 7 6.44 15.32 22.21
N MET A 8 7.27 14.29 22.01
CA MET A 8 8.64 14.40 21.53
C MET A 8 8.92 13.28 20.51
N ALA A 9 8.67 13.58 19.24
CA ALA A 9 9.36 12.92 18.14
C ALA A 9 10.79 13.47 18.11
N GLY A 10 11.71 12.76 18.77
CA GLY A 10 13.14 13.08 18.78
C GLY A 10 13.89 12.21 17.78
N GLY A 11 14.09 12.69 16.56
CA GLY A 11 15.04 12.10 15.63
C GLY A 11 16.46 12.29 16.16
N ALA A 12 17.09 11.21 16.62
CA ALA A 12 18.48 11.24 17.05
C ALA A 12 19.41 11.25 15.83
N SER A 13 20.02 12.40 15.53
CA SER A 13 21.18 12.48 14.64
C SER A 13 22.44 12.12 15.42
N ILE A 14 23.09 11.02 15.06
CA ILE A 14 24.45 10.70 15.52
C ILE A 14 25.42 11.31 14.52
N LEU A 15 26.22 12.28 14.98
CA LEU A 15 27.24 12.97 14.19
C LEU A 15 28.53 12.15 14.15
N LEU A 16 28.91 11.68 12.97
CA LEU A 16 30.27 11.28 12.63
C LEU A 16 30.55 11.72 11.18
N GLY A 17 31.25 12.85 11.04
CA GLY A 17 32.14 13.13 9.90
C GLY A 17 31.59 13.16 8.47
N GLY A 18 30.28 13.26 8.24
CA GLY A 18 29.68 13.36 6.92
C GLY A 18 28.59 14.41 6.87
N VAL A 19 28.52 15.17 5.78
CA VAL A 19 27.43 16.11 5.49
C VAL A 19 26.11 15.37 5.70
N LEU A 20 25.28 15.81 6.67
CA LEU A 20 23.92 15.31 6.86
C LEU A 20 23.12 15.67 5.60
N ALA A 21 23.06 14.74 4.65
CA ALA A 21 22.15 14.86 3.53
C ALA A 21 20.72 14.77 4.08
N LEU A 22 19.88 15.74 3.71
CA LEU A 22 18.47 15.71 4.07
C LEU A 22 17.81 14.46 3.46
N PRO A 23 16.89 13.80 4.18
CA PRO A 23 16.20 12.64 3.66
C PRO A 23 15.44 13.01 2.38
N CYS A 24 15.67 12.23 1.32
CA CYS A 24 15.02 12.36 0.03
C CYS A 24 13.77 11.47 0.00
N ARG A 25 12.63 12.07 -0.30
CA ARG A 25 11.34 11.38 -0.35
C ARG A 25 11.01 10.97 -1.78
N TYR A 26 10.57 9.73 -1.93
CA TYR A 26 10.17 9.17 -3.22
C TYR A 26 8.74 8.67 -3.13
N ARG A 27 8.03 8.73 -4.25
CA ARG A 27 6.77 8.01 -4.47
C ARG A 27 6.95 6.97 -5.56
N ALA A 28 6.15 5.91 -5.51
CA ALA A 28 6.16 4.86 -6.51
C ALA A 28 4.79 4.19 -6.65
N ARG A 29 4.57 3.49 -7.76
CA ARG A 29 3.44 2.57 -7.96
C ARG A 29 3.91 1.14 -7.75
N VAL A 30 3.14 0.39 -6.97
CA VAL A 30 3.39 -1.02 -6.65
C VAL A 30 2.24 -1.87 -7.17
N ALA A 31 2.56 -2.82 -8.04
CA ALA A 31 1.65 -3.89 -8.44
C ALA A 31 2.07 -5.17 -7.73
N TYR A 32 1.10 -5.97 -7.28
CA TYR A 32 1.38 -7.24 -6.64
C TYR A 32 0.25 -8.25 -6.76
N ASP A 33 0.64 -9.52 -6.86
CA ASP A 33 -0.23 -10.64 -6.54
C ASP A 33 -0.19 -10.89 -5.03
N GLY A 34 -1.30 -10.63 -4.34
CA GLY A 34 -1.39 -10.76 -2.89
C GLY A 34 -1.47 -12.20 -2.36
N GLY A 35 -1.59 -13.22 -3.22
CA GLY A 35 -1.89 -14.59 -2.80
C GLY A 35 -0.88 -15.21 -1.82
N GLY A 36 0.39 -14.79 -1.90
CA GLY A 36 1.47 -15.24 -1.00
C GLY A 36 1.70 -14.35 0.23
N TYR A 37 0.88 -13.32 0.44
CA TYR A 37 1.15 -12.26 1.41
C TYR A 37 0.02 -12.09 2.43
N ALA A 38 0.38 -11.79 3.67
CA ALA A 38 -0.54 -11.41 4.75
C ALA A 38 -1.04 -9.95 4.63
N GLY A 39 -1.02 -9.40 3.42
CA GLY A 39 -1.50 -8.06 3.10
C GLY A 39 -0.39 -7.03 2.92
N MET A 40 -0.81 -5.77 2.82
CA MET A 40 0.10 -4.64 2.57
C MET A 40 0.97 -4.32 3.80
N GLN A 41 0.34 -4.20 4.97
CA GLN A 41 0.97 -3.71 6.19
C GLN A 41 1.92 -4.75 6.79
N TYR A 42 3.09 -4.31 7.24
CA TYR A 42 4.07 -5.16 7.93
C TYR A 42 3.47 -5.91 9.13
N GLN A 43 3.82 -7.18 9.25
CA GLN A 43 3.50 -8.06 10.37
C GLN A 43 4.77 -8.87 10.71
N PRO A 44 5.10 -9.09 12.00
CA PRO A 44 6.36 -9.75 12.38
C PRO A 44 6.51 -11.19 11.85
N ASN A 45 5.40 -11.93 11.76
CA ASN A 45 5.41 -13.38 11.57
C ASN A 45 4.84 -13.82 10.21
N ALA A 46 4.72 -12.92 9.24
CA ALA A 46 4.18 -13.26 7.93
C ALA A 46 4.79 -12.40 6.80
N PRO A 47 4.93 -12.94 5.58
CA PRO A 47 5.31 -12.14 4.41
C PRO A 47 4.29 -11.03 4.15
N THR A 48 4.76 -9.82 3.88
CA THR A 48 3.92 -8.65 3.58
C THR A 48 4.54 -7.84 2.45
N ILE A 49 3.71 -7.09 1.72
CA ILE A 49 4.21 -6.23 0.63
C ILE A 49 5.12 -5.14 1.19
N GLN A 50 4.75 -4.50 2.30
CA GLN A 50 5.60 -3.53 2.99
C GLN A 50 6.95 -4.13 3.36
N GLY A 51 6.98 -5.32 3.96
CA GLY A 51 8.23 -5.98 4.34
C GLY A 51 9.12 -6.31 3.13
N ALA A 52 8.54 -6.72 2.00
CA ALA A 52 9.28 -6.98 0.77
C ALA A 52 9.95 -5.71 0.22
N LEU A 53 9.21 -4.59 0.19
CA LEU A 53 9.73 -3.30 -0.26
C LEU A 53 10.81 -2.74 0.69
N GLU A 54 10.54 -2.76 2.00
CA GLU A 54 11.47 -2.27 3.03
C GLU A 54 12.78 -3.06 3.03
N ARG A 55 12.74 -4.38 2.83
CA ARG A 55 13.95 -5.23 2.68
C ARG A 55 14.82 -4.78 1.50
N VAL A 56 14.21 -4.56 0.34
CA VAL A 56 14.94 -4.12 -0.87
C VAL A 56 15.55 -2.73 -0.64
N LEU A 57 14.79 -1.81 -0.05
CA LEU A 57 15.27 -0.47 0.24
C LEU A 57 16.41 -0.48 1.27
N ALA A 58 16.31 -1.27 2.34
CA ALA A 58 17.36 -1.40 3.34
C ALA A 58 18.65 -1.97 2.73
N GLN A 59 18.53 -2.96 1.84
CA GLN A 59 19.67 -3.51 1.09
C GLN A 59 20.31 -2.45 0.18
N ARG A 60 19.48 -1.64 -0.51
CA ARG A 60 19.96 -0.58 -1.42
C ARG A 60 20.61 0.59 -0.69
N SER A 61 20.05 0.97 0.45
CA SER A 61 20.51 2.08 1.28
C SER A 61 21.59 1.71 2.27
N GLN A 62 21.88 0.41 2.44
CA GLN A 62 22.77 -0.11 3.46
C GLN A 62 22.41 0.42 4.86
N THR A 63 21.12 0.66 5.09
CA THR A 63 20.57 1.27 6.30
C THR A 63 19.34 0.50 6.75
N SER A 64 19.23 0.21 8.05
CA SER A 64 18.05 -0.42 8.63
C SER A 64 16.95 0.61 8.91
N GLY A 65 15.71 0.14 9.05
CA GLY A 65 14.60 0.99 9.48
C GLY A 65 14.00 1.89 8.40
N VAL A 66 14.32 1.68 7.12
CA VAL A 66 13.57 2.32 6.02
C VAL A 66 12.10 1.91 6.12
N ARG A 67 11.19 2.88 6.18
CA ARG A 67 9.75 2.63 6.25
C ARG A 67 9.06 3.00 4.95
N VAL A 68 8.18 2.11 4.52
CA VAL A 68 7.28 2.32 3.38
C VAL A 68 5.89 2.60 3.90
N VAL A 69 5.25 3.63 3.34
CA VAL A 69 3.88 4.01 3.66
C VAL A 69 3.03 3.96 2.40
N SER A 70 1.91 3.23 2.44
CA SER A 70 1.00 3.07 1.30
C SER A 70 -0.19 4.04 1.35
N ALA A 71 -0.80 4.28 0.19
CA ALA A 71 -2.03 5.06 0.08
C ALA A 71 -3.22 4.35 0.75
N GLY A 72 -3.26 3.02 0.68
CA GLY A 72 -4.23 2.19 1.39
C GLY A 72 -3.62 0.91 1.93
N ARG A 73 -4.27 0.34 2.95
CA ARG A 73 -4.00 -1.04 3.37
C ARG A 73 -4.78 -1.99 2.46
N THR A 74 -4.23 -3.18 2.24
CA THR A 74 -4.95 -4.31 1.66
C THR A 74 -4.80 -5.49 2.61
N ASP A 75 -5.87 -6.27 2.74
CA ASP A 75 -5.87 -7.49 3.57
C ASP A 75 -5.08 -8.62 2.89
N ALA A 76 -4.89 -9.71 3.63
CA ALA A 76 -4.23 -10.92 3.12
C ALA A 76 -4.91 -11.44 1.84
N GLY A 77 -4.12 -11.84 0.84
CA GLY A 77 -4.62 -12.34 -0.43
C GLY A 77 -5.08 -11.28 -1.44
N VAL A 78 -5.31 -10.02 -1.03
CA VAL A 78 -5.78 -8.97 -1.94
C VAL A 78 -4.64 -8.52 -2.87
N HIS A 79 -4.92 -8.46 -4.18
CA HIS A 79 -3.97 -7.98 -5.20
C HIS A 79 -4.04 -6.46 -5.38
N ALA A 80 -3.01 -5.87 -5.99
CA ALA A 80 -3.06 -4.49 -6.47
C ALA A 80 -2.43 -4.35 -7.85
N ARG A 81 -3.00 -3.50 -8.69
CA ARG A 81 -2.43 -3.12 -9.99
C ARG A 81 -1.55 -1.86 -9.93
N GLY A 82 -1.65 -1.07 -8.86
CA GLY A 82 -0.99 0.23 -8.78
C GLY A 82 -1.21 0.93 -7.44
N GLN A 83 -0.94 0.22 -6.34
CA GLN A 83 -0.92 0.82 -5.00
C GLN A 83 0.19 1.89 -4.96
N THR A 84 -0.17 3.13 -4.60
CA THR A 84 0.84 4.18 -4.43
C THR A 84 1.50 4.06 -3.06
N VAL A 85 2.82 4.20 -3.02
CA VAL A 85 3.61 4.22 -1.78
C VAL A 85 4.56 5.42 -1.76
N HIS A 86 5.02 5.79 -0.57
CA HIS A 86 6.25 6.58 -0.41
C HIS A 86 7.21 5.96 0.59
N PHE A 87 8.46 6.40 0.50
CA PHE A 87 9.53 6.10 1.43
C PHE A 87 10.57 7.24 1.42
N GLU A 88 11.39 7.29 2.45
CA GLU A 88 12.49 8.25 2.57
C GLU A 88 13.84 7.53 2.62
N LEU A 89 14.85 8.10 1.97
CA LEU A 89 16.22 7.62 1.98
C LEU A 89 17.18 8.74 2.41
N GLY A 90 18.19 8.41 3.21
CA GLY A 90 19.15 9.39 3.74
C GLY A 90 20.10 10.00 2.70
N LYS A 91 20.02 9.59 1.44
CA LYS A 91 20.73 10.21 0.32
C LYS A 91 19.89 10.14 -0.95
N GLU A 92 20.28 10.95 -1.91
CA GLU A 92 19.64 10.96 -3.22
C GLU A 92 20.05 9.74 -4.06
N TYR A 93 19.08 9.24 -4.82
CA TYR A 93 19.21 8.16 -5.78
C TYR A 93 18.44 8.56 -7.03
N GLU A 94 18.98 8.20 -8.19
CA GLU A 94 18.24 8.34 -9.44
C GLU A 94 16.99 7.45 -9.41
N PRO A 95 15.78 7.97 -9.72
CA PRO A 95 14.56 7.16 -9.65
C PRO A 95 14.61 5.90 -10.52
N THR A 96 15.21 6.00 -11.71
CA THR A 96 15.41 4.84 -12.60
C THR A 96 16.35 3.78 -12.00
N GLU A 97 17.27 4.17 -11.13
CA GLU A 97 18.13 3.25 -10.41
C GLU A 97 17.37 2.49 -9.32
N LEU A 98 16.47 3.18 -8.62
CA LEU A 98 15.58 2.54 -7.65
C LEU A 98 14.65 1.55 -8.33
N GLU A 99 14.06 1.89 -9.48
CA GLU A 99 13.26 0.95 -10.29
C GLU A 99 14.04 -0.30 -10.65
N ARG A 100 15.25 -0.15 -11.23
CA ARG A 100 16.12 -1.30 -11.56
C ARG A 100 16.45 -2.15 -10.34
N THR A 101 16.66 -1.52 -9.19
CA THR A 101 16.92 -2.21 -7.92
C THR A 101 15.72 -3.06 -7.49
N PHE A 102 14.51 -2.48 -7.52
CA PHE A 102 13.28 -3.20 -7.22
C PHE A 102 13.07 -4.36 -8.19
N SER A 103 13.18 -4.14 -9.50
CA SER A 103 13.02 -5.19 -10.51
C SER A 103 13.99 -6.37 -10.32
N ARG A 104 15.19 -6.12 -9.76
CA ARG A 104 16.19 -7.16 -9.53
C ARG A 104 15.99 -7.94 -8.22
N LEU A 105 15.47 -7.30 -7.17
CA LEU A 105 15.51 -7.82 -5.80
C LEU A 105 14.14 -8.17 -5.21
N LEU A 106 13.05 -7.73 -5.86
CA LEU A 106 11.71 -8.16 -5.50
C LEU A 106 11.41 -9.57 -6.03
N PRO A 107 10.55 -10.33 -5.33
CA PRO A 107 10.01 -11.56 -5.88
C PRO A 107 9.12 -11.26 -7.10
N PRO A 108 8.89 -12.25 -7.99
CA PRO A 108 8.20 -12.03 -9.27
C PRO A 108 6.72 -11.64 -9.13
N ASP A 109 6.15 -11.78 -7.95
CA ASP A 109 4.78 -11.41 -7.62
C ASP A 109 4.64 -9.95 -7.12
N VAL A 110 5.73 -9.17 -7.06
CA VAL A 110 5.72 -7.74 -6.72
C VAL A 110 6.55 -6.94 -7.73
N ALA A 111 5.95 -5.90 -8.30
CA ALA A 111 6.62 -4.99 -9.22
C ALA A 111 6.47 -3.53 -8.76
N VAL A 112 7.54 -2.75 -8.92
CA VAL A 112 7.56 -1.31 -8.67
C VAL A 112 7.82 -0.59 -9.98
N SER A 113 7.11 0.50 -10.20
CA SER A 113 7.24 1.38 -11.37
C SER A 113 6.90 2.82 -11.01
N HIS A 114 7.17 3.74 -11.93
CA HIS A 114 6.88 5.16 -11.78
C HIS A 114 7.49 5.71 -10.47
N VAL A 115 8.75 5.37 -10.21
CA VAL A 115 9.47 5.96 -9.08
C VAL A 115 9.79 7.40 -9.45
N GLU A 116 9.45 8.32 -8.56
CA GLU A 116 9.68 9.76 -8.72
C GLU A 116 10.07 10.37 -7.38
N ARG A 117 10.82 11.47 -7.42
CA ARG A 117 10.97 12.32 -6.24
C ARG A 117 9.62 12.95 -5.90
N ALA A 118 9.33 13.04 -4.60
CA ALA A 118 8.12 13.64 -4.08
C ALA A 118 8.48 14.84 -3.18
N ASP A 119 9.02 15.88 -3.83
CA ASP A 119 9.51 17.10 -3.18
C ASP A 119 8.37 18.08 -2.84
N GLU A 120 7.16 17.80 -3.30
CA GLU A 120 6.01 18.69 -3.10
C GLU A 120 5.68 18.85 -1.62
N ARG A 121 5.27 20.08 -1.26
CA ARG A 121 4.79 20.45 0.07
C ARG A 121 3.46 21.17 -0.03
N ASP A 122 2.60 20.97 0.95
CA ASP A 122 1.34 21.71 1.04
C ASP A 122 1.57 23.15 1.57
N ALA A 123 0.48 23.92 1.68
CA ALA A 123 0.50 25.29 2.17
C ALA A 123 1.03 25.42 3.61
N GLN A 124 1.03 24.33 4.39
CA GLN A 124 1.55 24.27 5.76
C GLN A 124 2.98 23.69 5.80
N GLY A 125 3.61 23.48 4.64
CA GLY A 125 4.97 22.96 4.52
C GLY A 125 5.11 21.46 4.77
N ARG A 126 4.00 20.71 4.90
CA ARG A 126 4.04 19.26 5.11
C ARG A 126 4.39 18.56 3.81
N GLN A 127 5.23 17.54 3.90
CA GLN A 127 5.68 16.76 2.75
C GLN A 127 4.54 15.92 2.16
N TRP A 128 4.66 15.61 0.86
CA TRP A 128 3.77 14.68 0.17
C TRP A 128 3.60 13.35 0.94
N HIS A 129 2.37 12.89 1.11
CA HIS A 129 2.06 11.68 1.87
C HIS A 129 1.02 10.80 1.18
N ALA A 130 1.42 9.60 0.77
CA ALA A 130 0.61 8.65 -0.01
C ALA A 130 -0.82 8.46 0.53
N THR A 131 -0.99 8.35 1.85
CA THR A 131 -2.33 8.18 2.45
C THR A 131 -3.17 9.45 2.46
N TYR A 132 -2.60 10.58 2.90
CA TYR A 132 -3.36 11.80 3.17
C TYR A 132 -3.60 12.65 1.93
N TRP A 133 -2.79 12.47 0.90
CA TRP A 133 -2.91 13.20 -0.37
C TRP A 133 -3.66 12.39 -1.44
N ALA A 134 -4.08 11.16 -1.12
CA ALA A 134 -4.94 10.38 -2.00
C ALA A 134 -6.36 10.97 -1.98
N THR A 135 -6.90 11.29 -3.15
CA THR A 135 -8.26 11.83 -3.32
C THR A 135 -9.32 10.74 -3.49
N GLY A 136 -8.91 9.51 -3.78
CA GLY A 136 -9.79 8.38 -3.99
C GLY A 136 -9.02 7.08 -4.20
N LYS A 137 -9.74 5.96 -4.17
CA LYS A 137 -9.20 4.62 -4.40
C LYS A 137 -10.19 3.85 -5.26
N LEU A 138 -9.68 3.12 -6.24
CA LEU A 138 -10.48 2.25 -7.11
C LEU A 138 -10.24 0.80 -6.72
N TYR A 139 -11.32 0.09 -6.42
CA TYR A 139 -11.32 -1.34 -6.15
C TYR A 139 -12.09 -2.07 -7.25
N THR A 140 -11.68 -3.29 -7.58
CA THR A 140 -12.35 -4.12 -8.57
C THR A 140 -12.50 -5.53 -8.03
N TYR A 141 -13.74 -5.98 -7.88
CA TYR A 141 -14.08 -7.36 -7.60
C TYR A 141 -14.50 -8.03 -8.91
N ARG A 142 -13.88 -9.18 -9.23
CA ARG A 142 -14.19 -9.96 -10.43
C ARG A 142 -14.83 -11.27 -10.00
N LEU A 143 -15.96 -11.60 -10.63
CA LEU A 143 -16.68 -12.84 -10.37
C LEU A 143 -16.65 -13.72 -11.62
N HIS A 144 -16.77 -15.03 -11.40
CA HIS A 144 -17.12 -16.03 -12.41
C HIS A 144 -18.38 -16.73 -11.91
N SER A 145 -19.50 -16.53 -12.60
CA SER A 145 -20.80 -17.09 -12.24
C SER A 145 -21.26 -18.14 -13.25
N GLY A 146 -22.17 -19.01 -12.81
CA GLY A 146 -22.76 -20.06 -13.63
C GLY A 146 -22.28 -21.46 -13.25
N GLN A 147 -22.54 -22.43 -14.14
CA GLN A 147 -22.23 -23.85 -13.91
C GLN A 147 -20.98 -24.30 -14.68
N SER A 148 -20.44 -23.46 -15.56
CA SER A 148 -19.21 -23.76 -16.28
C SER A 148 -18.02 -23.73 -15.33
N PRO A 149 -17.06 -24.67 -15.46
CA PRO A 149 -15.85 -24.64 -14.66
C PRO A 149 -15.11 -23.32 -14.87
N MET A 150 -14.50 -22.81 -13.80
CA MET A 150 -13.65 -21.62 -13.85
C MET A 150 -12.33 -21.96 -14.55
N ASP A 151 -11.83 -21.04 -15.37
CA ASP A 151 -10.47 -21.12 -15.92
C ASP A 151 -9.43 -21.18 -14.78
N PRO A 152 -8.60 -22.24 -14.68
CA PRO A 152 -7.57 -22.34 -13.67
C PRO A 152 -6.59 -21.15 -13.61
N MET A 153 -6.41 -20.41 -14.71
CA MET A 153 -5.55 -19.21 -14.77
C MET A 153 -6.19 -18.00 -14.09
N GLU A 154 -7.52 -17.97 -13.96
CA GLU A 154 -8.27 -16.88 -13.32
C GLU A 154 -8.59 -17.17 -11.85
N ARG A 155 -8.29 -18.39 -11.35
CA ARG A 155 -8.68 -18.86 -10.01
C ARG A 155 -8.23 -18.02 -8.83
N LEU A 156 -7.13 -17.28 -8.99
CA LEU A 156 -6.62 -16.37 -7.96
C LEU A 156 -7.25 -14.99 -8.06
N TYR A 157 -7.72 -14.60 -9.25
CA TYR A 157 -8.14 -13.23 -9.56
C TYR A 157 -9.65 -13.06 -9.70
N ARG A 158 -10.42 -14.14 -9.54
CA ARG A 158 -11.88 -14.14 -9.59
C ARG A 158 -12.45 -14.98 -8.47
N TYR A 159 -13.54 -14.50 -7.88
CA TYR A 159 -14.35 -15.32 -7.00
C TYR A 159 -15.25 -16.26 -7.82
N HIS A 160 -15.24 -17.55 -7.47
CA HIS A 160 -16.07 -18.55 -8.12
C HIS A 160 -17.47 -18.60 -7.47
N ALA A 161 -18.42 -17.88 -8.06
CA ALA A 161 -19.81 -17.89 -7.67
C ALA A 161 -20.55 -19.08 -8.33
N PHE A 162 -20.09 -20.30 -8.04
CA PHE A 162 -20.61 -21.51 -8.67
C PHE A 162 -22.10 -21.71 -8.37
N ASN A 163 -22.88 -21.92 -9.42
CA ASN A 163 -24.33 -22.12 -9.34
C ASN A 163 -25.09 -20.99 -8.60
N LEU A 164 -24.51 -19.80 -8.54
CA LEU A 164 -25.17 -18.59 -8.05
C LEU A 164 -25.65 -17.78 -9.26
N PRO A 165 -26.98 -17.74 -9.54
CA PRO A 165 -27.51 -16.87 -10.58
C PRO A 165 -27.32 -15.41 -10.14
N LEU A 166 -26.69 -14.60 -10.99
CA LEU A 166 -26.51 -13.17 -10.79
C LEU A 166 -27.43 -12.43 -11.74
N ASP A 167 -28.33 -11.63 -11.18
CA ASP A 167 -29.15 -10.69 -11.94
C ASP A 167 -28.41 -9.36 -12.01
N LEU A 168 -27.84 -9.04 -13.18
CA LEU A 168 -27.01 -7.86 -13.37
C LEU A 168 -27.82 -6.56 -13.27
N ASP A 169 -29.10 -6.58 -13.64
CA ASP A 169 -29.96 -5.40 -13.57
C ASP A 169 -30.29 -5.08 -12.11
N VAL A 170 -30.62 -6.11 -11.31
CA VAL A 170 -30.83 -5.95 -9.86
C VAL A 170 -29.54 -5.52 -9.16
N MET A 171 -28.39 -6.09 -9.51
CA MET A 171 -27.10 -5.69 -8.95
C MET A 171 -26.75 -4.24 -9.30
N ALA A 172 -27.02 -3.80 -10.54
CA ALA A 172 -26.78 -2.42 -10.96
C ALA A 172 -27.69 -1.43 -10.21
N GLN A 173 -28.97 -1.77 -10.05
CA GLN A 173 -29.92 -0.96 -9.27
C GLN A 173 -29.48 -0.86 -7.80
N ALA A 174 -29.06 -1.97 -7.20
CA ALA A 174 -28.55 -1.97 -5.82
C ALA A 174 -27.24 -1.17 -5.68
N ALA A 175 -26.33 -1.27 -6.65
CA ALA A 175 -25.07 -0.53 -6.66
C ALA A 175 -25.28 0.99 -6.70
N ALA A 176 -26.26 1.46 -7.48
CA ALA A 176 -26.59 2.88 -7.58
C ALA A 176 -27.01 3.51 -6.25
N ILE A 177 -27.56 2.71 -5.31
CA ILE A 177 -27.93 3.17 -3.96
C ILE A 177 -26.68 3.60 -3.16
N PHE A 178 -25.51 3.02 -3.45
CA PHE A 178 -24.27 3.32 -2.74
C PHE A 178 -23.50 4.52 -3.30
N GLU A 179 -23.95 5.11 -4.42
CA GLU A 179 -23.31 6.30 -4.98
C GLU A 179 -23.61 7.53 -4.12
N GLY A 180 -22.57 8.34 -3.85
CA GLY A 180 -22.67 9.55 -3.03
C GLY A 180 -22.13 9.39 -1.61
N GLU A 181 -22.56 10.27 -0.71
CA GLU A 181 -22.12 10.30 0.69
C GLU A 181 -23.12 9.55 1.57
N HIS A 182 -22.66 8.49 2.24
CA HIS A 182 -23.47 7.64 3.11
C HIS A 182 -22.69 7.22 4.35
N ASP A 183 -23.41 6.83 5.41
CA ASP A 183 -22.82 6.12 6.53
C ASP A 183 -22.67 4.63 6.20
N PHE A 184 -21.43 4.20 5.98
CA PHE A 184 -21.09 2.81 5.68
C PHE A 184 -20.71 1.98 6.91
N GLY A 185 -21.03 2.43 8.13
CA GLY A 185 -20.69 1.74 9.38
C GLY A 185 -21.13 0.28 9.43
N ALA A 186 -22.28 -0.06 8.85
CA ALA A 186 -22.79 -1.43 8.77
C ALA A 186 -21.93 -2.38 7.91
N PHE A 187 -21.06 -1.84 7.05
CA PHE A 187 -20.13 -2.60 6.19
C PHE A 187 -18.71 -2.65 6.75
N ALA A 188 -18.45 -1.97 7.87
CA ALA A 188 -17.16 -2.01 8.53
C ALA A 188 -17.05 -3.26 9.42
N ASN A 189 -15.84 -3.83 9.51
CA ASN A 189 -15.57 -4.86 10.50
C ASN A 189 -15.68 -4.28 11.91
N THR A 190 -16.32 -5.02 12.82
CA THR A 190 -16.30 -4.70 14.26
C THR A 190 -14.84 -4.64 14.74
N PRO A 191 -14.42 -3.57 15.43
CA PRO A 191 -13.07 -3.50 15.98
C PRO A 191 -12.82 -4.69 16.92
N ARG A 192 -11.76 -5.46 16.65
CA ARG A 192 -11.32 -6.53 17.57
C ARG A 192 -10.98 -5.88 18.91
N GLY A 193 -11.74 -6.19 19.96
CA GLY A 193 -11.55 -5.66 21.32
C GLY A 193 -12.75 -4.95 21.96
N SER A 194 -13.93 -4.98 21.34
CA SER A 194 -15.20 -4.59 21.99
C SER A 194 -15.95 -5.82 22.48
N SER A 195 -15.49 -6.41 23.58
CA SER A 195 -16.27 -7.30 24.45
C SER A 195 -15.97 -6.97 25.90
#